data_AF-A0A524JI14-F1
#
_entry.id   AF-A0A524JI14-F1
#
_cell.length_a   1.000
_cell.length_b   1.000
_cell.length_c   1.000
_cell.angle_alpha   90.00
_cell.angle_beta   90.00
_cell.angle_gamma   90.00
#
_symmetry.space_group_name_H-M   'P 1'
#
loop_
_entity.id
_entity.type
_entity.pdbx_description
1 polymer ?
#
loop_
_entity_poly.entity_id
_entity_poly.type
_entity_poly.pdbx_seq_one_letter_code
_entity_poly.pdbx_strand_id
1 'polypeptide(L)' 'MDGHWGWGFGMIFFWILVIVGIVILVKWILGQKPPALPQGDAALDILKKRYAKGEISPEDFERMKKDLEG' A
#
# COMPACT_ATOMS: atom_id res chain seq x y z
N MET A 1 -26.56 -31.91 30.91
CA MET A 1 -25.33 -31.11 30.72
C MET A 1 -25.04 -31.03 29.22
N ASP A 2 -25.87 -30.23 28.56
CA ASP A 2 -25.61 -29.33 27.42
C ASP A 2 -24.52 -29.72 26.40
N GLY A 3 -24.87 -30.63 25.48
CA GLY A 3 -24.10 -30.97 24.28
C GLY A 3 -24.14 -29.91 23.16
N HIS A 4 -24.35 -28.64 23.48
CA HIS A 4 -24.50 -27.55 22.51
C HIS A 4 -23.19 -26.79 22.23
N TRP A 5 -22.09 -27.16 22.91
CA TRP A 5 -20.80 -26.47 22.80
C TRP A 5 -19.93 -26.90 21.60
N GLY A 6 -20.36 -27.88 20.80
CA GLY A 6 -19.58 -28.35 19.63
C GLY A 6 -19.91 -27.63 18.32
N TRP A 7 -21.15 -27.18 18.15
CA TRP A 7 -21.64 -26.66 16.86
C TRP A 7 -21.26 -25.19 16.62
N GLY A 8 -21.12 -24.38 17.68
CA GLY A 8 -20.69 -22.98 17.56
C GLY A 8 -19.20 -22.82 17.23
N PHE A 9 -18.36 -23.72 17.73
CA PHE A 9 -16.90 -23.63 17.54
C PHE A 9 -16.47 -23.86 16.10
N GLY A 10 -17.10 -24.80 15.39
CA GLY A 10 -16.81 -25.05 13.97
C GLY A 10 -17.12 -23.83 13.09
N MET A 11 -18.24 -23.14 13.37
CA MET A 11 -18.63 -21.93 12.64
C MET A 11 -17.65 -20.78 12.90
N ILE A 12 -17.27 -20.56 14.16
CA ILE A 12 -16.32 -19.50 14.54
C ILE A 12 -14.96 -19.77 13.91
N PHE A 13 -14.48 -21.01 13.93
CA PHE A 13 -13.19 -21.37 13.35
C PHE A 13 -13.16 -21.15 11.83
N PHE A 14 -14.25 -21.49 11.13
CA PHE A 14 -14.41 -21.20 9.70
C PHE A 14 -14.35 -19.69 9.41
N TRP A 15 -15.07 -18.87 10.17
CA TRP A 15 -15.03 -17.42 10.03
C TRP A 15 -13.65 -16.82 10.31
N ILE A 16 -12.92 -17.34 11.30
CA ILE A 16 -11.54 -16.93 11.58
C ILE A 16 -10.64 -17.22 10.39
N LEU A 17 -10.73 -18.42 9.80
CA LEU A 17 -9.96 -18.78 8.60
C LEU A 17 -10.24 -17.85 7.42
N VAL A 18 -11.51 -17.51 7.19
CA VAL A 18 -11.91 -16.57 6.13
C VAL A 18 -11.31 -15.19 6.39
N ILE A 19 -11.39 -14.67 7.61
CA ILE A 19 -10.82 -13.36 7.98
C ILE A 19 -9.30 -13.37 7.79
N VAL A 20 -8.60 -14.41 8.25
CA VAL A 20 -7.15 -14.55 8.07
C VAL A 20 -6.78 -14.55 6.59
N GLY A 21 -7.52 -15.29 5.75
CA GLY A 21 -7.32 -15.31 4.30
C GLY A 21 -7.48 -13.93 3.67
N ILE A 22 -8.53 -13.18 4.04
CA ILE A 22 -8.75 -11.81 3.57
C ILE A 22 -7.62 -10.89 4.03
N VAL A 23 -7.20 -10.96 5.29
CA VAL A 23 -6.11 -10.14 5.82
C VAL A 23 -4.80 -10.40 5.08
N ILE A 24 -4.47 -11.67 4.78
CA ILE A 24 -3.28 -12.03 4.00
C ILE A 24 -3.39 -11.47 2.59
N LEU A 25 -4.53 -11.64 1.92
CA LEU A 25 -4.76 -11.13 0.56
C LEU A 25 -4.62 -9.60 0.51
N VAL A 26 -5.24 -8.90 1.47
CA VAL A 26 -5.16 -7.44 1.60
C VAL A 26 -3.74 -7.00 1.92
N LYS A 27 -3.02 -7.69 2.82
CA LYS A 27 -1.59 -7.40 3.09
C LYS A 27 -0.70 -7.67 1.88
N TRP A 28 -1.04 -8.63 1.03
CA TRP A 28 -0.28 -8.92 -0.18
C TRP A 28 -0.49 -7.83 -1.23
N ILE A 29 -1.74 -7.40 -1.45
CA ILE A 29 -2.10 -6.32 -2.37
C ILE A 29 -1.59 -4.95 -1.86
N LEU A 30 -1.75 -4.65 -0.58
CA LEU A 30 -1.24 -3.42 0.03
C LEU A 30 0.28 -3.47 0.28
N GLY A 31 0.85 -4.66 0.43
CA GLY A 31 2.29 -4.91 0.53
C GLY A 31 3.00 -4.80 -0.82
N GLN A 32 2.26 -4.80 -1.93
CA GLN A 32 2.71 -4.27 -3.22
C GLN A 32 2.72 -2.73 -3.25
N LYS A 33 2.67 -2.05 -2.10
CA LYS A 33 3.19 -0.69 -2.04
C LYS A 33 4.62 -0.77 -2.57
N PRO A 34 4.96 -0.06 -3.67
CA PRO A 34 6.31 -0.10 -4.21
C PRO A 34 7.27 0.14 -3.04
N PRO A 35 8.34 -0.67 -2.95
CA PRO A 35 9.27 -0.65 -1.82
C PRO A 35 9.49 0.79 -1.48
N ALA A 36 9.16 1.20 -0.24
CA ALA A 36 9.14 2.61 0.17
C ALA A 36 10.37 3.27 -0.44
N LEU A 37 10.12 3.95 -1.56
CA LEU A 37 11.21 4.38 -2.43
C LEU A 37 12.01 5.32 -1.54
N PRO A 38 13.35 5.16 -1.46
CA PRO A 38 14.17 6.02 -0.63
C PRO A 38 13.71 7.44 -0.90
N GLN A 39 13.42 8.20 0.16
CA GLN A 39 12.61 9.43 0.16
C GLN A 39 12.80 10.38 -1.05
N GLY A 40 13.98 10.38 -1.68
CA GLY A 40 14.26 11.05 -2.96
C GLY A 40 13.46 10.55 -4.18
N ASP A 41 13.27 9.25 -4.35
CA ASP A 41 12.53 8.69 -5.49
C ASP A 41 11.02 8.98 -5.39
N ALA A 42 10.45 9.00 -4.17
CA ALA A 42 9.06 9.40 -3.96
C ALA A 42 8.83 10.89 -4.29
N ALA A 43 9.80 11.75 -3.97
CA ALA A 43 9.76 13.17 -4.31
C ALA A 43 9.81 13.38 -5.83
N LEU A 44 10.72 12.68 -6.53
CA LEU A 44 10.82 12.71 -7.99
C LEU A 44 9.54 12.22 -8.68
N ASP A 45 8.91 11.16 -8.17
CA ASP A 45 7.70 10.59 -8.78
C ASP A 45 6.48 11.52 -8.58
N ILE A 46 6.37 12.18 -7.42
CA ILE A 46 5.36 13.25 -7.19
C ILE A 46 5.58 14.43 -8.14
N LEU A 47 6.84 14.85 -8.31
CA LEU A 47 7.23 15.91 -9.26
C LEU A 47 6.84 15.55 -10.69
N LYS A 48 7.14 14.34 -11.13
CA LYS A 48 6.84 13.82 -12.48
C LYS A 48 5.34 13.79 -12.73
N LYS A 49 4.56 13.41 -11.73
CA LYS A 49 3.08 13.39 -11.79
C LYS A 49 2.48 14.79 -11.95
N ARG A 50 3.06 15.80 -11.28
CA ARG A 50 2.62 17.21 -11.39
C ARG A 50 3.08 17.87 -12.70
N TYR A 51 4.28 17.53 -13.18
CA TYR A 51 4.75 17.92 -14.51
C TYR A 51 3.84 17.37 -15.61
N ALA A 52 3.48 16.08 -15.54
CA ALA A 52 2.54 15.47 -16.49
C ALA A 52 1.13 16.08 -16.41
N LYS A 53 0.76 16.61 -15.25
CA LYS A 53 -0.49 17.35 -15.04
C LYS A 53 -0.41 18.81 -15.51
N GLY A 54 0.77 19.29 -15.91
CA GLY A 54 1.01 20.66 -16.35
C GLY A 54 1.02 21.69 -15.22
N GLU A 55 1.08 21.27 -13.96
CA GLU A 55 1.08 22.16 -12.80
C GLU A 55 2.47 22.75 -12.50
N ILE A 56 3.53 22.23 -13.15
CA ILE A 56 4.92 22.62 -12.94
C ILE A 56 5.59 22.84 -14.30
N SER A 57 6.35 23.93 -14.43
CA SER A 57 7.13 24.24 -15.64
C SER A 57 8.34 23.31 -15.79
N PRO A 58 8.77 22.94 -17.01
CA PRO A 58 9.99 22.16 -17.22
C PRO A 58 11.25 22.76 -16.58
N GLU A 59 11.33 24.10 -16.45
CA GLU A 59 12.47 24.75 -15.78
C GLU A 59 12.53 24.44 -14.28
N ASP A 60 11.37 24.42 -13.62
CA ASP A 60 11.24 24.12 -12.19
C ASP A 60 11.51 22.64 -11.91
N PHE A 61 11.08 21.75 -12.81
CA PHE A 61 11.35 20.32 -12.74
C PHE A 61 12.86 20.02 -12.77
N GLU A 62 13.60 20.63 -13.70
CA GLU A 62 15.06 20.49 -13.82
C GLU A 62 15.79 20.96 -12.56
N ARG A 63 15.39 22.10 -11.98
CA ARG A 63 15.97 22.62 -10.74
C ARG A 63 15.78 21.67 -9.56
N MET A 64 14.56 21.21 -9.34
CA MET A 64 14.24 20.31 -8.22
C MET A 64 14.86 18.93 -8.38
N LYS A 65 14.96 18.41 -9.62
CA LYS A 65 15.65 17.14 -9.90
C LYS A 65 17.13 17.22 -9.52
N LYS A 66 17.80 18.32 -9.90
CA LYS A 66 19.22 18.53 -9.61
C LYS A 66 19.51 18.71 -8.12
N ASP A 67 18.55 19.27 -7.37
CA ASP A 67 18.64 19.42 -5.91
C ASP A 67 18.44 18.09 -5.16
N LEU A 68 17.66 17.17 -5.74
CA LEU A 68 17.39 15.84 -5.18
C LEU A 68 18.45 14.78 -5.54
N GLU A 69 19.18 14.96 -6.65
CA GLU A 69 20.32 14.12 -7.05
C GLU A 69 21.66 14.58 -6.47
N GLY A 70 21.68 15.70 -5.74
CA GLY A 70 22.88 16.37 -5.19
C GLY A 70 23.30 15.94 -3.79
#